data_AF-A0A0L7LSZ7-F1
#
_entry.id   AF-A0A0L7LSZ7-F1
#
_cell.length_a   1.000
_cell.length_b   1.000
_cell.length_c   1.000
_cell.angle_alpha   90.00
_cell.angle_beta   90.00
_cell.angle_gamma   90.00
#
_symmetry.space_group_name_H-M   'P 1'
#
loop_
_entity.id
_entity.type
_entity.pdbx_description
1 polymer ?
#
loop_
_entity_poly.entity_id
_entity_poly.type
_entity_poly.pdbx_seq_one_letter_code
_entity_poly.pdbx_strand_id
1 'polypeptide(L)'
;MLLKAQGRKAIMMKLARRFKMAAATGEYFANHEWQFGVSELTALRDDVATTCDGKAFFLWPEFDWDSYIGAYMLGIRRFILKDSVESLPTARNKLNR
;
A
#
# COMPACT_ATOMS: atom_id res chain seq x y z
N MET A 1 -14.93 0.31 32.77
CA MET A 1 -16.22 0.81 33.32
C MET A 1 -16.04 1.78 34.48
N LEU A 2 -15.03 1.58 35.34
CA LEU A 2 -14.64 2.49 36.44
C LEU A 2 -14.62 3.99 36.09
N LEU A 3 -13.94 4.39 35.01
CA LEU A 3 -13.88 5.81 34.61
C LEU A 3 -15.25 6.42 34.26
N LYS A 4 -16.15 5.63 33.64
CA LYS A 4 -17.52 6.08 33.33
C LYS A 4 -18.37 6.15 34.59
N ALA A 5 -18.21 5.21 35.53
CA ALA A 5 -18.89 5.21 36.82
C ALA A 5 -18.47 6.41 37.69
N GLN A 6 -17.24 6.89 37.53
CA GLN A 6 -16.73 8.12 38.16
C GLN A 6 -17.13 9.42 37.41
N GLY A 7 -18.01 9.36 36.41
CA GLY A 7 -18.44 10.52 35.62
C GLY A 7 -17.37 11.08 34.66
N ARG A 8 -16.22 10.41 34.51
CA ARG A 8 -15.09 10.87 33.68
C ARG A 8 -15.27 10.41 32.23
N LYS A 9 -14.88 11.27 31.27
CA LYS A 9 -14.92 10.94 29.83
C LYS A 9 -13.85 9.87 29.51
N ALA A 10 -14.29 8.66 29.18
CA ALA A 10 -13.41 7.56 28.82
C ALA A 10 -12.92 7.63 27.35
N ILE A 11 -12.16 8.67 26.99
CA ILE A 11 -11.71 8.94 25.61
C ILE A 11 -10.78 7.83 25.10
N MET A 12 -9.76 7.44 25.87
CA MET A 12 -8.83 6.38 25.49
C MET A 12 -9.51 5.03 25.27
N MET A 13 -10.55 4.72 26.04
CA MET A 13 -11.35 3.51 25.86
C MET A 13 -12.14 3.52 24.54
N LYS A 14 -12.65 4.70 24.12
CA LYS A 14 -13.29 4.84 22.80
C LYS A 14 -12.27 4.64 21.66
N LEU A 15 -11.07 5.20 21.80
CA LEU A 15 -10.01 5.10 20.80
C LEU A 15 -9.51 3.66 20.65
N ALA A 16 -9.21 2.99 21.77
CA ALA A 16 -8.83 1.58 21.79
C ALA A 16 -9.88 0.68 21.15
N ARG A 17 -11.17 0.96 21.37
CA ARG A 17 -12.26 0.22 20.71
C ARG A 17 -12.25 0.42 19.20
N ARG A 18 -12.02 1.65 18.72
CA ARG A 18 -11.93 1.94 17.28
C ARG A 18 -10.75 1.21 16.63
N PHE A 19 -9.57 1.24 17.26
CA PHE A 19 -8.41 0.49 16.77
C PHE A 19 -8.66 -1.01 16.74
N LYS A 20 -9.25 -1.57 17.81
CA LYS A 20 -9.59 -3.00 17.84
C LYS A 20 -10.55 -3.38 16.70
N MET A 21 -11.56 -2.56 16.43
CA MET A 21 -12.50 -2.83 15.33
C MET A 21 -11.82 -2.72 13.97
N ALA A 22 -11.01 -1.69 13.73
CA ALA A 22 -10.28 -1.53 12.48
C ALA A 22 -9.29 -2.68 12.24
N ALA A 23 -8.56 -3.10 13.28
CA ALA A 23 -7.65 -4.23 13.23
C ALA A 23 -8.40 -5.53 12.92
N ALA A 24 -9.54 -5.80 13.58
CA ALA A 24 -10.34 -6.99 13.31
C ALA A 24 -10.89 -7.03 11.87
N THR A 25 -11.31 -5.88 11.32
CA THR A 25 -11.72 -5.80 9.91
C THR A 25 -10.56 -6.03 8.95
N GLY A 26 -9.35 -5.56 9.29
CA GLY A 26 -8.15 -5.72 8.47
C GLY A 26 -7.42 -7.04 8.65
N GLU A 27 -7.73 -7.82 9.69
CA GLU A 27 -6.96 -9.00 10.12
C GLU A 27 -6.84 -10.05 9.01
N TYR A 28 -7.95 -10.32 8.30
CA TYR A 28 -7.94 -11.23 7.16
C TYR A 28 -6.97 -10.76 6.08
N PHE A 29 -7.03 -9.47 5.70
CA PHE A 29 -6.20 -8.90 4.63
C PHE A 29 -4.73 -8.81 5.02
N ALA A 30 -4.43 -8.57 6.31
CA ALA A 30 -3.07 -8.40 6.82
C ALA A 30 -2.34 -9.73 7.05
N ASN A 31 -3.06 -10.80 7.41
CA ASN A 31 -2.46 -12.08 7.80
C ASN A 31 -2.49 -13.15 6.70
N HIS A 32 -3.23 -12.93 5.61
CA HIS A 32 -3.26 -13.86 4.48
C HIS A 32 -2.39 -13.32 3.36
N GLU A 33 -1.55 -14.18 2.81
CA GLU A 33 -0.82 -13.87 1.59
C GLU A 33 -1.80 -13.83 0.40
N TRP A 34 -1.64 -12.82 -0.45
CA TRP A 34 -2.44 -12.65 -1.63
C TRP A 34 -1.69 -13.23 -2.82
N GLN A 35 -2.06 -14.44 -3.21
CA GLN A 35 -1.57 -15.05 -4.44
C GLN A 35 -2.38 -14.50 -5.61
N PHE A 36 -1.84 -13.48 -6.26
CA PHE A 36 -2.38 -13.01 -7.53
C PHE A 36 -1.91 -13.98 -8.63
N GLY A 37 -2.84 -14.80 -9.11
CA GLY A 37 -2.55 -15.75 -10.20
C GLY A 37 -2.18 -15.01 -11.47
N VAL A 38 -0.95 -15.19 -11.94
CA VAL A 38 -0.46 -14.66 -13.22
C VAL A 38 -0.18 -15.76 -14.24
N SER A 39 -0.55 -17.01 -13.95
CA SER A 39 -0.26 -18.18 -14.79
C SER A 39 -0.69 -17.98 -16.24
N GLU A 40 -1.92 -17.53 -16.46
CA GLU A 40 -2.48 -17.32 -17.80
C GLU A 40 -1.77 -16.18 -18.55
N LEU A 41 -1.38 -15.13 -17.82
CA LEU A 41 -0.62 -14.01 -18.39
C LEU A 41 0.79 -14.44 -18.78
N THR A 42 1.44 -15.28 -17.95
CA THR A 42 2.76 -15.84 -18.26
C THR A 42 2.68 -16.79 -19.45
N ALA A 43 1.70 -17.70 -19.48
CA ALA A 43 1.49 -18.61 -20.60
C ALA A 43 1.25 -17.85 -21.92
N LEU A 44 0.37 -16.85 -21.91
CA LEU A 44 0.12 -16.00 -23.07
C LEU A 44 1.40 -15.27 -23.54
N ARG A 45 2.21 -14.77 -22.61
CA ARG A 45 3.48 -14.11 -22.95
C ARG A 45 4.44 -15.08 -23.63
N ASP A 46 4.54 -16.30 -23.13
CA ASP A 46 5.43 -17.33 -23.67
C ASP A 46 4.96 -17.74 -25.08
N ASP A 47 3.66 -17.93 -25.28
CA ASP A 47 3.08 -18.22 -26.60
C ASP A 47 3.36 -17.09 -27.61
N VAL A 48 3.15 -15.83 -27.20
CA VAL A 48 3.46 -14.66 -28.04
C VAL A 48 4.94 -14.60 -28.39
N ALA A 49 5.84 -14.93 -27.45
CA ALA A 49 7.28 -14.95 -27.71
C ALA A 49 7.71 -15.99 -28.75
N THR A 50 6.93 -17.07 -28.93
CA THR A 50 7.21 -18.12 -29.92
C THR A 50 6.60 -17.88 -31.30
N THR A 51 5.65 -16.93 -31.41
CA THR A 51 4.92 -16.68 -32.66
C THR A 51 5.69 -15.70 -33.56
N CYS A 52 5.61 -15.89 -34.88
CA CYS A 52 6.36 -15.09 -35.87
C CYS A 52 5.98 -13.60 -35.88
N ASP A 53 4.72 -13.28 -35.56
CA ASP A 53 4.19 -11.93 -35.45
C ASP A 53 4.21 -11.40 -34.01
N GLY A 54 4.77 -12.14 -33.06
CA GLY A 54 4.79 -11.75 -31.64
C GLY A 54 5.43 -10.39 -31.37
N LYS A 55 6.37 -9.97 -32.24
CA LYS A 55 7.01 -8.65 -32.20
C LYS A 55 6.09 -7.50 -32.66
N ALA A 56 5.00 -7.80 -33.35
CA ALA A 56 3.99 -6.82 -33.74
C ALA A 56 3.08 -6.43 -32.57
N PHE A 57 3.04 -7.26 -31.51
CA PHE A 57 2.31 -6.97 -30.30
C PHE A 57 3.23 -6.29 -29.29
N PHE A 58 2.82 -5.10 -28.83
CA PHE A 58 3.51 -4.39 -27.78
C PHE A 58 3.23 -5.08 -26.44
N LEU A 59 4.16 -5.94 -26.02
CA LEU A 59 4.24 -6.41 -24.64
C LEU A 59 4.57 -5.21 -23.74
N TRP A 60 4.20 -5.30 -22.45
CA TRP A 60 4.42 -4.23 -21.46
C TRP A 60 5.82 -3.63 -21.62
N PRO A 61 5.97 -2.29 -21.66
CA PRO A 61 7.27 -1.65 -21.81
C PRO A 61 8.21 -2.12 -20.71
N GLU A 62 9.52 -2.10 -20.96
CA GLU A 62 10.49 -2.18 -19.87
C GLU A 62 10.11 -1.15 -18.80
N PHE A 63 9.72 -1.66 -17.65
CA PHE A 63 9.13 -0.89 -16.57
C PHE A 63 10.04 -1.01 -15.37
N ASP A 64 10.66 0.09 -14.99
CA ASP A 64 11.43 0.16 -13.77
C ASP A 64 10.49 0.39 -12.57
N TRP A 65 10.32 -0.66 -11.78
CA TRP A 65 9.49 -0.64 -10.58
C TRP A 65 9.97 0.41 -9.57
N ASP A 66 11.28 0.60 -9.44
CA ASP A 66 11.84 1.54 -8.47
C ASP A 66 11.48 2.99 -8.84
N SER A 67 11.67 3.38 -10.09
CA SER A 67 11.25 4.70 -10.59
C SER A 67 9.75 4.92 -10.49
N TYR A 68 8.94 3.92 -10.84
CA TYR A 68 7.48 4.04 -10.75
C TYR A 68 7.01 4.23 -9.31
N ILE A 69 7.44 3.36 -8.40
CA ILE A 69 7.05 3.44 -6.99
C ILE A 69 7.55 4.75 -6.38
N GLY A 70 8.76 5.19 -6.73
CA GLY A 70 9.29 6.49 -6.33
C GLY A 70 8.39 7.65 -6.75
N ALA A 71 8.01 7.72 -8.03
CA ALA A 71 7.12 8.75 -8.55
C ALA A 71 5.71 8.68 -7.94
N TYR A 72 5.17 7.47 -7.81
CA TYR A 72 3.86 7.21 -7.21
C TYR A 72 3.79 7.71 -5.76
N MET A 73 4.77 7.34 -4.94
CA MET A 73 4.85 7.77 -3.54
C MET A 73 5.06 9.27 -3.40
N LEU A 74 5.88 9.87 -4.27
CA LEU A 74 6.07 11.33 -4.29
C LEU A 74 4.78 12.06 -4.65
N GLY A 75 4.01 11.52 -5.60
CA GLY A 75 2.69 12.03 -5.97
C GLY A 75 1.70 12.00 -4.81
N ILE A 76 1.59 10.87 -4.11
CA ILE A 76 0.74 10.73 -2.92
C ILE A 76 1.14 11.80 -1.88
N ARG A 77 2.44 11.90 -1.57
CA ARG A 77 2.95 12.87 -0.59
C ARG A 77 2.54 14.30 -0.94
N ARG A 78 2.80 14.72 -2.18
CA ARG A 78 2.57 16.10 -2.62
C ARG A 78 1.10 16.45 -2.76
N PHE A 79 0.29 15.56 -3.35
CA PHE A 79 -1.06 15.92 -3.80
C PHE A 79 -2.16 15.41 -2.87
N ILE A 80 -2.01 14.20 -2.31
CA ILE A 80 -3.00 13.63 -1.39
C ILE A 80 -2.73 14.11 0.02
N LEU A 81 -1.49 13.97 0.49
CA LEU A 81 -1.11 14.35 1.86
C LEU A 81 -0.78 15.84 2.00
N LYS A 82 -0.57 16.55 0.88
CA LYS A 82 -0.18 17.97 0.84
C LYS A 82 1.10 18.26 1.64
N ASP A 83 2.01 17.29 1.68
CA ASP A 83 3.30 17.40 2.37
C ASP A 83 4.41 17.74 1.36
N SER A 84 5.25 18.72 1.67
CA SER A 84 6.28 19.20 0.75
C SER A 84 7.42 18.18 0.61
N VAL A 85 8.20 18.31 -0.46
CA VAL A 85 9.39 17.48 -0.65
C VAL A 85 10.48 17.88 0.37
N GLU A 86 10.52 19.16 0.73
CA GLU A 86 11.48 19.74 1.69
C GLU A 86 11.35 19.16 3.10
N SER A 87 10.20 18.60 3.45
CA SER A 87 9.99 17.95 4.76
C SER A 87 10.52 16.51 4.83
N LEU A 88 10.98 15.93 3.71
CA LEU A 88 11.53 14.56 3.66
C LEU A 88 12.67 14.31 4.65
N PRO A 89 13.69 15.19 4.81
CA PRO A 89 14.75 14.99 5.78
C PRO A 89 14.22 14.88 7.21
N THR A 90 13.25 15.72 7.57
CA THR A 90 12.60 15.68 8.89
C THR A 90 11.80 14.40 9.07
N ALA A 91 11.08 13.93 8.05
CA ALA A 91 10.37 12.66 8.09
C ALA A 91 11.33 11.48 8.30
N ARG A 92 12.48 11.48 7.63
CA ARG A 92 13.51 10.43 7.78
C ARG A 92 14.10 10.40 9.19
N ASN A 93 14.37 11.57 9.78
CA ASN A 93 14.83 11.68 11.17
C ASN A 93 13.82 11.14 12.18
N LYS A 94 12.51 11.28 11.92
CA LYS A 94 11.45 10.74 12.78
C LYS A 94 11.32 9.22 12.69
N LEU A 95 11.64 8.63 11.55
CA LEU A 95 11.56 7.18 11.33
C LEU A 95 12.70 6.42 12.03
N ASN A 96 13.86 7.08 12.17
CA ASN A 96 15.05 6.55 12.84
C ASN A 96 15.05 6.78 14.37
N ARG A 97 13.93 7.24 14.93
CA ARG A 97 13.73 7.48 16.37
C ARG A 97 12.82 6.42 16.94
#